data_AF-A0A2A9FKU5-F1
#
_entry.id   AF-A0A2A9FKU5-F1
#
_cell.length_a   1.000
_cell.length_b   1.000
_cell.length_c   1.000
_cell.angle_alpha   90.00
_cell.angle_beta   90.00
_cell.angle_gamma   90.00
#
_symmetry.space_group_name_H-M   'P 1'
#
loop_
_entity.id
_entity.type
_entity.pdbx_description
1 polymer ?
#
loop_
_entity_poly.entity_id
_entity_poly.type
_entity_poly.pdbx_seq_one_letter_code
_entity_poly.pdbx_strand_id
1 'polypeptide(L)'
;MRQTPLSGVFGVENAGHSWESLQQAVDRVVAIIQSDPNKDRTDRIITRWLKRHLQRLGAEVHLDQLNSLVEDRDMLADNLENLVKKERLEGRQEGRQEGHQKGRQEGDWRALEEKRKTVRHLLSFGVLSNDQIAAATGLSVDEIVKLRIEDKH
;
A
#
# COMPACT_ATOMS: atom_id res chain seq x y z
N MET A 1 18.94 29.96 2.21
CA MET A 1 18.97 29.23 0.92
C MET A 1 17.76 29.66 0.12
N ARG A 2 17.93 30.04 -1.16
CA ARG A 2 16.82 30.54 -2.00
C ARG A 2 15.88 29.39 -2.34
N GLN A 3 14.62 29.48 -1.90
CA GLN A 3 13.57 28.56 -2.32
C GLN A 3 13.31 28.78 -3.82
N THR A 4 13.57 27.76 -4.63
CA THR A 4 13.31 27.78 -6.07
C THR A 4 11.98 27.08 -6.37
N PRO A 5 11.33 27.35 -7.51
CA PRO A 5 10.15 26.61 -7.96
C PRO A 5 10.38 25.09 -7.98
N LEU A 6 11.60 24.66 -8.32
CA LEU A 6 12.03 23.26 -8.29
C LEU A 6 12.03 22.67 -6.87
N SER A 7 12.46 23.46 -5.87
CA SER A 7 12.37 23.06 -4.47
C SER A 7 10.94 22.93 -3.97
N GLY A 8 9.99 23.71 -4.53
CA GLY A 8 8.57 23.59 -4.24
C GLY A 8 7.98 22.29 -4.80
N VAL A 9 8.31 21.97 -6.05
CA VAL A 9 7.90 20.73 -6.73
C VAL A 9 8.40 19.48 -5.99
N PHE A 10 9.68 19.45 -5.62
CA PHE A 10 10.25 18.36 -4.82
C PHE A 10 9.61 18.24 -3.42
N GLY A 11 9.18 19.37 -2.84
CA GLY A 11 8.46 19.37 -1.58
C GLY A 11 7.08 18.70 -1.68
N VAL A 12 6.37 18.89 -2.80
CA VAL A 12 5.08 18.25 -3.07
C VAL A 12 5.25 16.73 -3.27
N GLU A 13 6.27 16.28 -4.01
CA GLU A 13 6.55 14.85 -4.22
C GLU A 13 6.88 14.10 -2.92
N ASN A 14 7.49 14.76 -1.92
CA ASN A 14 7.85 14.15 -0.64
C ASN A 14 6.85 14.38 0.50
N ALA A 15 5.80 15.18 0.30
CA ALA A 15 4.85 15.57 1.34
C ALA A 15 3.77 14.51 1.64
N GLY A 16 3.76 13.36 0.96
CA GLY A 16 2.69 12.35 0.99
C GLY A 16 2.37 11.69 2.35
N HIS A 17 2.92 12.20 3.46
CA HIS A 17 2.76 11.61 4.79
C HIS A 17 1.61 12.26 5.59
N SER A 18 1.24 13.52 5.32
CA SER A 18 0.11 14.18 6.00
C SER A 18 -0.53 15.30 5.18
N TRP A 19 -1.79 15.57 5.49
CA TRP A 19 -2.57 16.68 4.95
C TRP A 19 -1.86 18.03 5.15
N GLU A 20 -1.37 18.28 6.35
CA GLU A 20 -0.68 19.52 6.73
C GLU A 20 0.60 19.73 5.91
N SER A 21 1.28 18.64 5.55
CA SER A 21 2.50 18.68 4.74
C SER A 21 2.20 19.09 3.30
N LEU A 22 1.10 18.59 2.74
CA LEU A 22 0.62 18.98 1.41
C LEU A 22 0.14 20.42 1.38
N GLN A 23 -0.62 20.85 2.38
CA GLN A 23 -1.08 22.23 2.50
C GLN A 23 0.11 23.20 2.57
N GLN A 24 1.13 22.90 3.38
CA GLN A 24 2.36 23.69 3.43
C GLN A 24 3.11 23.71 2.09
N ALA A 25 3.09 22.61 1.33
CA ALA A 25 3.72 22.56 0.02
C ALA A 25 2.99 23.44 -0.99
N VAL A 26 1.65 23.42 -0.98
CA VAL A 26 0.81 24.31 -1.79
C VAL A 26 1.06 25.77 -1.41
N ASP A 27 1.05 26.12 -0.13
CA ASP A 27 1.29 27.48 0.35
C ASP A 27 2.67 28.01 -0.09
N ARG A 28 3.70 27.15 -0.05
CA ARG A 28 5.05 27.50 -0.54
C ARG A 28 5.04 27.76 -2.04
N VAL A 29 4.36 26.93 -2.83
CA VAL A 29 4.25 27.12 -4.28
C VAL A 29 3.53 28.42 -4.60
N VAL A 30 2.42 28.72 -3.91
CA VAL A 30 1.70 29.99 -4.07
C VAL A 30 2.58 31.19 -3.71
N ALA A 31 3.31 31.12 -2.60
CA ALA A 31 4.24 32.19 -2.20
C ALA A 31 5.35 32.42 -3.24
N ILE A 32 5.91 31.34 -3.81
CA ILE A 32 6.90 31.42 -4.90
C ILE A 32 6.31 32.13 -6.11
N ILE A 33 5.10 31.74 -6.54
CA ILE A 33 4.40 32.36 -7.68
C ILE A 33 4.17 33.86 -7.42
N GLN A 34 3.68 34.22 -6.23
CA GLN A 34 3.40 35.61 -5.88
C GLN A 34 4.66 36.49 -5.85
N SER A 35 5.82 35.91 -5.53
CA SER A 35 7.11 36.62 -5.52
C SER A 35 7.77 36.76 -6.90
N ASP A 36 7.22 36.11 -7.94
CA ASP A 36 7.78 36.10 -9.29
C ASP A 36 7.39 37.37 -10.07
N PRO A 37 8.35 38.09 -10.69
CA PRO A 37 8.06 39.23 -11.57
C PRO A 37 7.10 38.92 -12.73
N ASN A 38 7.05 37.66 -13.17
CA ASN A 38 6.15 37.13 -14.20
C ASN A 38 5.09 36.17 -13.60
N LYS A 39 4.57 36.48 -12.40
CA LYS A 39 3.61 35.66 -11.65
C LYS A 39 2.50 35.02 -12.49
N ASP A 40 1.88 35.74 -13.43
CA ASP A 40 0.77 35.21 -14.24
C ASP A 40 1.22 34.09 -15.19
N ARG A 41 2.44 34.22 -15.74
CA ARG A 41 3.04 33.19 -16.59
C ARG A 41 3.47 32.00 -15.75
N THR A 42 4.10 32.25 -14.61
CA THR A 42 4.57 31.20 -13.69
C THR A 42 3.39 30.40 -13.16
N ASP A 43 2.32 31.07 -12.71
CA ASP A 43 1.08 30.44 -12.24
C ASP A 43 0.48 29.50 -13.29
N ARG A 44 0.33 29.97 -14.54
CA ARG A 44 -0.18 29.14 -15.65
C ARG A 44 0.66 27.88 -15.90
N ILE A 45 1.98 27.99 -15.80
CA ILE A 45 2.89 26.85 -16.01
C ILE A 45 2.74 25.84 -14.89
N ILE A 46 2.79 26.30 -13.63
CA ILE A 46 2.72 25.43 -12.46
C ILE A 46 1.32 24.82 -12.32
N THR A 47 0.25 25.58 -12.58
CA THR A 47 -1.13 25.07 -12.60
C THR A 47 -1.26 23.90 -13.59
N ARG A 48 -0.79 24.07 -14.84
CA ARG A 48 -0.85 23.00 -15.86
C ARG A 48 -0.02 21.78 -15.48
N TRP A 49 1.17 22.00 -14.93
CA TRP A 49 2.03 20.92 -14.46
C TRP A 49 1.34 20.14 -13.33
N LEU A 50 0.76 20.84 -12.35
CA LEU A 50 0.08 20.22 -11.21
C LEU A 50 -1.13 19.40 -11.65
N LYS A 51 -1.99 19.96 -12.52
CA LYS A 51 -3.11 19.21 -13.11
C LYS A 51 -2.66 17.87 -13.69
N ARG A 52 -1.60 17.92 -14.51
CA ARG A 52 -1.06 16.73 -15.17
C ARG A 52 -0.45 15.74 -14.19
N HIS A 53 0.22 16.21 -13.15
CA HIS A 53 0.82 15.36 -12.13
C HIS A 53 -0.26 14.62 -11.33
N LEU A 54 -1.26 15.34 -10.81
CA LEU A 54 -2.36 14.76 -10.04
C LEU A 54 -3.19 13.78 -10.87
N GLN A 55 -3.46 14.08 -12.15
CA GLN A 55 -4.13 13.13 -13.05
C GLN A 55 -3.35 11.81 -13.22
N ARG A 56 -2.01 11.85 -13.27
CA ARG A 56 -1.20 10.63 -13.37
C ARG A 56 -1.17 9.81 -12.08
N LEU A 57 -1.32 10.45 -10.93
CA LEU A 57 -1.43 9.78 -9.64
C LEU A 57 -2.78 9.06 -9.47
N GLY A 58 -3.64 9.04 -10.49
CA GLY A 58 -4.95 8.40 -10.41
C GLY A 58 -5.91 9.15 -9.48
N ALA A 59 -5.55 10.38 -9.13
CA ALA A 59 -6.34 11.20 -8.27
C ALA A 59 -7.58 11.64 -9.06
N GLU A 60 -8.75 11.07 -8.73
CA GLU A 60 -10.07 11.48 -9.22
C GLU A 60 -10.45 12.84 -8.62
N VAL A 61 -9.68 13.85 -9.00
CA VAL A 61 -9.80 15.19 -8.46
C VAL A 61 -10.45 16.06 -9.52
N HIS A 62 -11.49 16.81 -9.15
CA HIS A 62 -12.14 17.76 -10.05
C HIS A 62 -11.25 18.99 -10.27
N LEU A 63 -10.17 18.81 -11.04
CA LEU A 63 -9.19 19.85 -11.36
C LEU A 63 -9.56 20.63 -12.61
N ASP A 64 -10.67 20.29 -13.27
CA ASP A 64 -11.13 20.99 -14.47
C ASP A 64 -11.38 22.47 -14.19
N GLN A 65 -11.83 22.79 -12.98
CA GLN A 65 -12.10 24.15 -12.51
C GLN A 65 -10.87 24.90 -11.98
N LEU A 66 -9.74 24.23 -11.74
CA LEU A 66 -8.51 24.84 -11.22
C LEU A 66 -7.83 25.68 -12.31
N ASN A 67 -8.08 26.97 -12.40
CA ASN A 67 -7.52 27.84 -13.44
C ASN A 67 -6.27 28.60 -12.99
N SER A 68 -6.12 28.83 -11.68
CA SER A 68 -4.98 29.48 -11.07
C SER A 68 -4.67 28.86 -9.71
N LEU A 69 -3.41 28.56 -9.40
CA LEU A 69 -3.04 28.06 -8.08
C LEU A 69 -3.16 29.13 -6.99
N VAL A 70 -3.01 30.39 -7.37
CA VAL A 70 -3.13 31.51 -6.45
C VAL A 70 -4.59 31.77 -6.09
N GLU A 71 -5.49 31.74 -7.08
CA GLU A 71 -6.92 32.02 -6.86
C GLU A 71 -7.66 30.79 -6.31
N ASP A 72 -7.37 29.60 -6.85
CA ASP A 72 -8.09 28.36 -6.53
C ASP A 72 -7.37 27.54 -5.46
N ARG A 73 -6.56 28.19 -4.61
CA ARG A 73 -5.76 27.53 -3.56
C ARG A 73 -6.63 26.68 -2.65
N ASP A 74 -7.76 27.21 -2.20
CA ASP A 74 -8.62 26.54 -1.23
C ASP A 74 -9.32 25.32 -1.88
N MET A 75 -9.74 25.44 -3.14
CA MET A 75 -10.26 24.31 -3.93
C MET A 75 -9.21 23.21 -4.08
N LEU A 76 -7.95 23.58 -4.38
CA LEU A 76 -6.85 22.62 -4.47
C LEU A 76 -6.59 21.94 -3.12
N ALA A 77 -6.65 22.71 -2.03
CA ALA A 77 -6.49 22.20 -0.69
C ALA A 77 -7.54 21.11 -0.42
N ASP A 78 -8.84 21.41 -0.52
CA ASP A 78 -9.92 20.45 -0.25
C ASP A 78 -9.77 19.16 -1.08
N ASN A 79 -9.39 19.32 -2.34
CA ASN A 79 -9.12 18.25 -3.28
C ASN A 79 -7.97 17.33 -2.84
N LEU A 80 -6.85 17.90 -2.38
CA LEU A 80 -5.72 17.14 -1.87
C LEU A 80 -6.05 16.45 -0.53
N GLU A 81 -6.89 17.07 0.31
CA GLU A 81 -7.35 16.45 1.56
C GLU A 81 -8.12 15.15 1.28
N ASN A 82 -9.05 15.22 0.32
CA ASN A 82 -9.84 14.07 -0.11
C ASN A 82 -8.97 12.95 -0.69
N LEU A 83 -7.93 13.30 -1.46
CA LEU A 83 -6.98 12.34 -1.99
C LEU A 83 -6.25 11.58 -0.87
N VAL A 84 -5.66 12.31 0.10
CA VAL A 84 -4.96 11.68 1.24
C VAL A 84 -5.89 10.79 2.06
N LYS A 85 -7.13 11.23 2.28
CA LYS A 85 -8.15 10.43 2.99
C LYS A 85 -8.45 9.13 2.24
N LYS A 86 -8.61 9.20 0.91
CA LYS A 86 -8.87 8.04 0.05
C LYS A 86 -7.71 7.06 0.09
N GLU A 87 -6.48 7.51 -0.16
CA GLU A 87 -5.29 6.65 -0.14
C GLU A 87 -5.08 5.98 1.22
N ARG A 88 -5.27 6.71 2.33
CA ARG A 88 -5.21 6.11 3.68
C ARG A 88 -6.31 5.11 3.96
N LEU A 89 -7.48 5.27 3.35
CA LEU A 89 -8.58 4.32 3.51
C LEU A 89 -8.29 3.06 2.71
N GLU A 90 -7.88 3.20 1.45
CA GLU A 90 -7.51 2.11 0.55
C GLU A 90 -6.36 1.30 1.12
N GLY A 91 -5.25 1.94 1.52
CA GLY A 91 -4.12 1.25 2.15
C GLY A 91 -4.49 0.51 3.45
N ARG A 92 -5.43 1.03 4.25
CA ARG A 92 -5.96 0.32 5.42
C ARG A 92 -6.88 -0.84 5.07
N GLN A 93 -7.58 -0.78 3.93
CA GLN A 93 -8.39 -1.89 3.45
C GLN A 93 -7.51 -2.98 2.85
N GLU A 94 -6.59 -2.63 1.97
CA GLU A 94 -5.60 -3.54 1.38
C GLU A 94 -4.80 -4.25 2.47
N GLY A 95 -4.21 -3.50 3.40
CA GLY A 95 -3.43 -4.09 4.49
C GLY A 95 -4.25 -5.05 5.38
N ARG A 96 -5.54 -4.79 5.58
CA ARG A 96 -6.44 -5.73 6.29
C ARG A 96 -6.73 -6.98 5.45
N GLN A 97 -7.00 -6.83 4.16
CA GLN A 97 -7.27 -7.94 3.26
C GLN A 97 -6.05 -8.85 3.11
N GLU A 98 -4.89 -8.26 2.83
CA GLU A 98 -3.61 -8.98 2.74
C GLU A 98 -3.26 -9.65 4.07
N GLY A 99 -3.41 -8.94 5.19
CA GLY A 99 -3.18 -9.49 6.52
C GLY A 99 -4.07 -10.69 6.83
N HIS A 100 -5.35 -10.64 6.45
CA HIS A 100 -6.27 -11.77 6.62
C HIS A 100 -5.93 -12.96 5.71
N GLN A 101 -5.55 -12.71 4.45
CA GLN A 101 -5.16 -13.79 3.53
C GLN A 101 -3.87 -14.45 3.98
N LYS A 102 -2.83 -13.65 4.27
CA LYS A 102 -1.54 -14.15 4.74
C LYS A 102 -1.67 -14.88 6.08
N GLY A 103 -2.44 -14.34 7.02
CA GLY A 103 -2.71 -14.98 8.30
C GLY A 103 -3.41 -16.33 8.17
N ARG A 104 -4.36 -16.47 7.24
CA ARG A 104 -4.99 -17.76 6.93
C ARG A 104 -4.00 -18.75 6.32
N GLN A 105 -3.27 -18.34 5.29
CA GLN A 105 -2.28 -19.21 4.63
C GLN A 105 -1.18 -19.67 5.60
N GLU A 106 -0.65 -18.77 6.44
CA GLU A 106 0.32 -19.13 7.47
C GLU A 106 -0.28 -20.07 8.52
N GLY A 107 -1.53 -19.86 8.92
CA GLY A 107 -2.25 -20.74 9.85
C GLY A 107 -2.44 -22.14 9.29
N ASP A 108 -2.92 -22.25 8.06
CA ASP A 108 -3.12 -23.52 7.36
C ASP A 108 -1.80 -24.26 7.16
N TRP A 109 -0.75 -23.53 6.75
CA TRP A 109 0.60 -24.09 6.60
C TRP A 109 1.15 -24.61 7.95
N ARG A 110 1.03 -23.84 9.03
CA ARG A 110 1.47 -24.28 10.38
C ARG A 110 0.68 -25.50 10.83
N ALA A 111 -0.63 -25.51 10.66
CA ALA A 111 -1.48 -26.64 11.03
C ALA A 111 -1.10 -27.92 10.26
N LEU A 112 -0.85 -27.81 8.96
CA LEU A 112 -0.40 -28.93 8.14
C LEU A 112 0.99 -29.43 8.56
N GLU A 113 1.94 -28.53 8.81
CA GLU A 113 3.28 -28.92 9.22
C GLU A 113 3.30 -29.59 10.59
N GLU A 114 2.49 -29.12 11.56
CA GLU A 114 2.34 -29.80 12.86
C GLU A 114 1.71 -31.19 12.72
N LYS A 115 0.73 -31.38 11.82
CA LYS A 115 0.22 -32.71 11.47
C LYS A 115 1.31 -33.60 10.88
N ARG A 116 2.12 -33.09 9.95
CA ARG A 116 3.25 -33.85 9.36
C ARG A 116 4.28 -34.26 10.40
N LYS A 117 4.65 -33.37 11.33
CA LYS A 117 5.54 -33.69 12.46
C LYS A 117 4.96 -34.82 13.32
N THR A 118 3.67 -34.74 13.61
CA THR A 118 2.96 -35.80 14.36
C THR A 118 3.02 -37.13 13.63
N VAL A 119 2.78 -37.15 12.31
CA VAL A 119 2.92 -38.37 11.48
C VAL A 119 4.33 -38.95 11.56
N ARG A 120 5.38 -38.14 11.37
CA ARG A 120 6.77 -38.63 11.46
C ARG A 120 7.07 -39.25 12.82
N HIS A 121 6.60 -38.62 13.89
CA HIS A 121 6.72 -39.17 15.24
C HIS A 121 5.95 -40.49 15.40
N LEU A 122 4.73 -40.59 14.88
CA LEU A 122 3.96 -41.85 14.93
C LEU A 122 4.60 -42.97 14.10
N LEU A 123 5.20 -42.62 12.96
CA LEU A 123 5.91 -43.55 12.08
C LEU A 123 7.18 -44.10 12.74
N SER A 124 7.89 -43.29 13.53
CA SER A 124 9.12 -43.73 14.20
C SER A 124 8.89 -44.83 15.25
N PHE A 125 7.67 -44.93 15.80
CA PHE A 125 7.31 -46.05 16.68
C PHE A 125 7.18 -47.38 15.95
N GLY A 126 6.96 -47.39 14.62
CA GLY A 126 6.95 -48.60 13.80
C GLY A 126 5.80 -49.61 14.04
N VAL A 127 4.89 -49.33 14.98
CA VAL A 127 3.80 -50.25 15.38
C VAL A 127 2.43 -49.89 14.82
N LEU A 128 2.26 -48.68 14.27
CA LEU A 128 0.99 -48.19 13.73
C LEU A 128 0.90 -48.41 12.21
N SER A 129 -0.27 -48.87 11.75
CA SER A 129 -0.62 -48.92 10.33
C SER A 129 -0.91 -47.54 9.76
N ASN A 130 -0.82 -47.38 8.44
CA ASN A 130 -1.12 -46.10 7.78
C ASN A 130 -2.56 -45.64 8.03
N ASP A 131 -3.52 -46.57 8.09
CA ASP A 131 -4.93 -46.28 8.36
C ASP A 131 -5.14 -45.74 9.79
N GLN A 132 -4.43 -46.30 10.78
CA GLN A 132 -4.47 -45.82 12.16
C GLN A 132 -3.86 -44.41 12.29
N ILE A 133 -2.76 -44.14 11.58
CA ILE A 133 -2.12 -42.82 11.59
C ILE A 133 -2.99 -41.78 10.87
N ALA A 134 -3.59 -42.15 9.74
CA ALA A 134 -4.54 -41.33 9.00
C ALA A 134 -5.74 -40.93 9.89
N ALA A 135 -6.33 -41.90 10.59
CA ALA A 135 -7.42 -41.66 11.54
C ALA A 135 -7.02 -40.72 12.69
N ALA A 136 -5.81 -40.86 13.24
CA ALA A 136 -5.33 -40.06 14.36
C ALA A 136 -4.97 -38.61 13.99
N THR A 137 -4.51 -38.38 12.76
CA THR A 137 -4.00 -37.07 12.31
C THR A 137 -4.96 -36.31 11.39
N GLY A 138 -5.99 -37.01 10.89
CA GLY A 138 -6.94 -36.48 9.91
C GLY A 138 -6.29 -36.17 8.56
N LEU A 139 -5.20 -36.85 8.22
CA LEU A 139 -4.59 -36.85 6.89
C LEU A 139 -5.04 -38.09 6.13
N SER A 140 -4.98 -38.04 4.79
CA SER A 140 -5.29 -39.18 3.94
C SER A 140 -4.19 -40.25 4.03
N VAL A 141 -4.56 -41.51 3.80
CA VAL A 141 -3.61 -42.64 3.77
C VAL A 141 -2.51 -42.40 2.73
N ASP A 142 -2.84 -41.81 1.58
CA ASP A 142 -1.87 -41.47 0.53
C ASP A 142 -0.83 -40.44 0.99
N GLU A 143 -1.23 -39.44 1.78
CA GLU A 143 -0.30 -38.48 2.38
C GLU A 143 0.63 -39.17 3.39
N ILE A 144 0.12 -40.09 4.21
CA ILE A 144 0.95 -40.88 5.13
C ILE A 144 1.96 -41.74 4.37
N VAL A 145 1.55 -42.38 3.27
CA VAL A 145 2.43 -43.19 2.42
C VAL A 145 3.57 -42.33 1.84
N LYS A 146 3.26 -41.14 1.32
CA LYS A 146 4.28 -40.21 0.82
C LYS A 146 5.28 -39.81 1.90
N LEU A 147 4.78 -39.41 3.08
CA LEU A 147 5.64 -39.03 4.21
C LEU A 147 6.54 -40.18 4.67
N ARG A 148 6.04 -41.42 4.65
CA ARG A 148 6.82 -42.62 4.97
C ARG A 148 7.94 -42.91 3.96
N ILE A 149 7.77 -42.52 2.69
CA ILE A 149 8.82 -42.63 1.68
C ILE A 149 9.86 -41.52 1.90
N GLU A 150 9.41 -40.28 2.16
CA GLU A 150 10.29 -39.14 2.46
C GLU A 150 11.19 -39.39 3.69
N ASP A 151 10.68 -40.00 4.76
CA ASP A 151 11.43 -40.27 6.01
C ASP A 151 12.47 -41.41 5.87
N LYS A 152 12.41 -42.21 4.79
CA LYS A 152 13.34 -43.33 4.54
C LYS A 152 14.58 -42.91 3.75
N HIS A 153 14.65 -41.67 3.27
CA HIS A 153 15.75 -41.09 2.51
C HIS A 153 16.53 -40.07 3.36
#